data_AF-A0AAN6C4R9-F1
#
_entry.id   AF-A0AAN6C4R9-F1
#
_cell.length_a   1.000
_cell.length_b   1.000
_cell.length_c   1.000
_cell.angle_alpha   90.00
_cell.angle_beta   90.00
_cell.angle_gamma   90.00
#
_symmetry.space_group_name_H-M   'P 1'
#
loop_
_entity.id
_entity.type
_entity.pdbx_description
1 polymer ?
#
loop_
_entity_poly.entity_id
_entity_poly.type
_entity_poly.pdbx_seq_one_letter_code
_entity_poly.pdbx_strand_id
1 'polypeptide(L)'
;MKSTFVAAAALLAGAASAAKDEGTFAVLRFTNKQLTRGRMDPILFPGETSSHVHNIMGGSGFSTSATGKDLMESKCSNAMIKGDNSAYWFPSLYFQDPKSGKFEDVEFDYFNAYYFFEKTHDEIKPFPAGLQIVAGDAMTRTMPKAGAKPNLDPSKGPVNAARMTCPRANNDYTVPSWDAKSDGTTAGVGDPITKNEGVGFPDRTCDGTFSPLRADVHFPSCYNPEAGLTDFKNNMAYPEDNDGYLDCPKGWIHVPHLFYEAYWNTNKFQGRWTEGEGKQPFVFSNGDVTGYSSHADFMAGWDEKLLKHIIDTCNAGTLGMDNCPGLFYGLNKDDCTIESEINEKTTGKLDKLPGNNPLSGFSYGDAPSMPNKGDDDEKPSKPSAEPSVKPSATNSAPEDKSTVVEAPQYTKPADKSEEPTVAIPKPTVPIVSGVVSDAAAEATSALTNAPKPTEIFGKPDQSKKCKSTRVHTVWNTVTVTQTASVPAQTEDAAASPAYKRDHARRHAHQHGSGYSHVRRRSHRH
;
A
#
# COMPACT_ATOMS: atom_id res chain seq x y z
N MET A 1 21.70 0.72 73.16
CA MET A 1 21.49 1.92 72.33
C MET A 1 21.57 1.50 70.87
N LYS A 2 20.44 1.69 70.17
CA LYS A 2 20.14 1.72 68.73
C LYS A 2 21.22 1.26 67.73
N SER A 3 20.99 0.10 67.12
CA SER A 3 21.60 -0.31 65.84
C SER A 3 20.83 0.33 64.68
N THR A 4 21.49 1.18 63.91
CA THR A 4 20.95 1.79 62.68
C THR A 4 21.00 0.78 61.54
N PHE A 5 19.82 0.30 61.12
CA PHE A 5 19.63 -0.36 59.82
C PHE A 5 19.62 0.71 58.72
N VAL A 6 20.56 0.64 57.79
CA VAL A 6 20.52 1.39 56.54
C VAL A 6 19.70 0.56 55.55
N ALA A 7 18.46 0.99 55.28
CA ALA A 7 17.63 0.42 54.22
C ALA A 7 18.12 0.97 52.88
N ALA A 8 18.71 0.10 52.04
CA ALA A 8 18.96 0.41 50.64
C ALA A 8 17.62 0.33 49.89
N ALA A 9 17.05 1.47 49.53
CA ALA A 9 15.92 1.54 48.61
C ALA A 9 16.45 1.24 47.20
N ALA A 10 16.19 0.03 46.69
CA ALA A 10 16.37 -0.28 45.29
C ALA A 10 15.31 0.48 44.48
N LEU A 11 15.71 1.58 43.84
CA LEU A 11 14.92 2.23 42.80
C LEU A 11 14.85 1.26 41.61
N LEU A 12 13.75 0.54 41.49
CA LEU A 12 13.31 -0.04 40.22
C LEU A 12 13.01 1.14 39.29
N ALA A 13 14.00 1.54 38.49
CA ALA A 13 13.75 2.33 37.30
C ALA A 13 12.96 1.42 36.35
N GLY A 14 11.63 1.46 36.46
CA GLY A 14 10.78 0.99 35.37
C GLY A 14 11.20 1.78 34.14
N ALA A 15 11.52 1.09 33.05
CA ALA A 15 11.66 1.71 31.75
C ALA A 15 10.30 2.37 31.46
N ALA A 16 10.20 3.67 31.71
CA ALA A 16 9.11 4.46 31.18
C ALA A 16 9.23 4.32 29.67
N SER A 17 8.24 3.66 29.06
CA SER A 17 8.03 3.68 27.61
C SER A 17 8.11 5.15 27.20
N ALA A 18 9.15 5.51 26.45
CA ALA A 18 9.30 6.88 26.00
C ALA A 18 8.21 7.09 24.95
N ALA A 19 7.13 7.76 25.36
CA ALA A 19 6.07 8.16 24.45
C ALA A 19 6.69 8.85 23.24
N LYS A 20 6.26 8.45 22.04
CA LYS A 20 6.66 9.07 20.78
C LYS A 20 5.64 10.16 20.47
N ASP A 21 5.99 11.40 20.81
CA ASP A 21 5.09 12.56 20.72
C ASP A 21 4.84 13.04 19.29
N GLU A 22 5.67 12.59 18.33
CA GLU A 22 5.56 12.91 16.90
C GLU A 22 5.66 11.66 16.02
N GLY A 23 4.72 11.52 15.09
CA GLY A 23 4.76 10.50 14.05
C GLY A 23 5.83 10.80 13.00
N THR A 24 6.57 9.79 12.57
CA THR A 24 7.61 9.89 11.54
C THR A 24 7.45 8.76 10.53
N PHE A 25 7.99 8.91 9.33
CA PHE A 25 7.96 7.82 8.35
C PHE A 25 9.13 7.85 7.38
N ALA A 26 9.34 6.73 6.70
CA ALA A 26 10.27 6.64 5.58
C ALA A 26 9.79 5.61 4.55
N VAL A 27 10.09 5.88 3.28
CA VAL A 27 9.74 4.98 2.17
C VAL A 27 10.89 4.02 1.87
N LEU A 28 10.69 2.73 2.08
CA LEU A 28 11.57 1.68 1.55
C LEU A 28 11.29 1.52 0.06
N ARG A 29 12.34 1.75 -0.74
CA ARG A 29 12.34 1.51 -2.18
C ARG A 29 12.99 0.18 -2.50
N PHE A 30 12.67 -0.33 -3.67
CA PHE A 30 13.25 -1.56 -4.21
C PHE A 30 14.06 -1.24 -5.46
N THR A 31 15.09 -2.05 -5.70
CA THR A 31 15.89 -2.00 -6.94
C THR A 31 15.03 -2.44 -8.14
N ASN A 32 15.50 -2.16 -9.36
CA ASN A 32 14.69 -2.03 -10.58
C ASN A 32 13.93 -3.28 -11.09
N LYS A 33 13.80 -4.36 -10.30
CA LYS A 33 13.05 -5.57 -10.65
C LYS A 33 12.45 -6.24 -9.41
N GLN A 34 11.32 -6.90 -9.60
CA GLN A 34 10.80 -7.86 -8.61
C GLN A 34 11.80 -8.99 -8.35
N LEU A 35 11.77 -9.54 -7.14
CA LEU A 35 12.63 -10.67 -6.76
C LEU A 35 12.23 -11.90 -7.56
N THR A 36 10.93 -12.19 -7.60
CA THR A 36 10.35 -13.28 -8.40
C THR A 36 8.83 -13.09 -8.54
N ARG A 37 8.18 -13.97 -9.30
CA ARG A 37 6.73 -14.03 -9.49
C ARG A 37 6.30 -15.48 -9.67
N GLY A 38 5.28 -15.89 -8.93
CA GLY A 38 4.78 -17.26 -8.98
C GLY A 38 3.68 -17.51 -7.97
N ARG A 39 3.11 -18.72 -8.00
CA ARG A 39 2.15 -19.17 -6.98
C ARG A 39 2.87 -19.67 -5.73
N MET A 40 3.52 -18.75 -5.03
CA MET A 40 4.33 -19.03 -3.86
C MET A 40 3.83 -18.17 -2.70
N ASP A 41 3.57 -18.81 -1.56
CA ASP A 41 3.07 -18.17 -0.35
C ASP A 41 3.40 -19.05 0.87
N PRO A 42 4.52 -18.79 1.56
CA PRO A 42 4.94 -19.60 2.70
C PRO A 42 4.09 -19.36 3.97
N ILE A 43 3.19 -18.37 3.99
CA ILE A 43 2.31 -18.12 5.15
C ILE A 43 1.04 -18.96 5.01
N LEU A 44 0.31 -18.83 3.91
CA LEU A 44 -0.97 -19.53 3.73
C LEU A 44 -0.78 -20.96 3.21
N PHE A 45 0.25 -21.21 2.40
CA PHE A 45 0.50 -22.49 1.74
C PHE A 45 1.94 -23.00 1.96
N PRO A 46 2.37 -23.19 3.23
CA PRO A 46 3.75 -23.56 3.55
C PRO A 46 4.14 -24.90 2.90
N GLY A 47 5.13 -24.85 2.01
CA GLY A 47 5.64 -25.99 1.26
C GLY A 47 4.76 -26.45 0.09
N GLU A 48 3.69 -25.70 -0.21
CA GLU A 48 2.72 -26.02 -1.24
C GLU A 48 2.64 -24.91 -2.30
N THR A 49 1.97 -25.21 -3.41
CA THR A 49 1.69 -24.19 -4.42
C THR A 49 0.53 -23.32 -3.95
N SER A 50 0.72 -22.00 -3.93
CA SER A 50 -0.34 -21.06 -3.57
C SER A 50 -1.53 -21.14 -4.54
N SER A 51 -2.70 -20.72 -4.07
CA SER A 51 -3.90 -20.66 -4.91
C SER A 51 -3.76 -19.70 -6.08
N HIS A 52 -2.97 -18.63 -5.95
CA HIS A 52 -2.85 -17.60 -6.98
C HIS A 52 -1.44 -16.98 -7.03
N VAL A 53 -1.20 -16.11 -8.01
CA VAL A 53 0.15 -15.62 -8.36
C VAL A 53 0.46 -14.33 -7.61
N HIS A 54 1.59 -14.30 -6.91
CA HIS A 54 2.10 -13.10 -6.27
C HIS A 54 3.23 -12.46 -7.06
N ASN A 55 3.36 -11.14 -6.96
CA ASN A 55 4.64 -10.46 -7.20
C ASN A 55 5.38 -10.41 -5.87
N ILE A 56 6.66 -10.79 -5.86
CA ILE A 56 7.45 -10.92 -4.64
C ILE A 56 8.66 -10.00 -4.70
N MET A 57 8.90 -9.30 -3.60
CA MET A 57 10.07 -8.47 -3.33
C MET A 57 10.75 -8.97 -2.05
N GLY A 58 12.03 -8.67 -1.89
CA GLY A 58 12.77 -8.96 -0.66
C GLY A 58 14.08 -9.72 -0.85
N GLY A 59 14.39 -10.51 0.19
CA GLY A 59 15.58 -11.37 0.26
C GLY A 59 15.47 -12.65 -0.57
N SER A 60 16.61 -13.09 -1.11
CA SER A 60 16.74 -14.30 -1.94
C SER A 60 16.47 -15.62 -1.22
N GLY A 61 16.26 -15.61 0.10
CA GLY A 61 15.85 -16.76 0.90
C GLY A 61 14.37 -17.11 0.77
N PHE A 62 13.59 -16.32 0.01
CA PHE A 62 12.18 -16.62 -0.25
C PHE A 62 12.00 -17.91 -1.06
N SER A 63 11.00 -18.71 -0.67
CA SER A 63 10.60 -19.97 -1.29
C SER A 63 9.16 -20.30 -0.85
N THR A 64 8.60 -21.39 -1.37
CA THR A 64 7.29 -21.91 -0.91
C THR A 64 7.27 -22.33 0.56
N SER A 65 8.43 -22.58 1.17
CA SER A 65 8.57 -23.03 2.56
C SER A 65 9.42 -22.10 3.43
N ALA A 66 9.69 -20.88 2.95
CA ALA A 66 10.60 -19.96 3.62
C ALA A 66 10.19 -19.65 5.05
N THR A 67 11.18 -19.62 5.93
CA THR A 67 11.07 -19.18 7.32
C THR A 67 11.82 -17.87 7.52
N GLY A 68 11.62 -17.24 8.68
CA GLY A 68 12.43 -16.07 9.07
C GLY A 68 13.94 -16.35 9.02
N LYS A 69 14.38 -17.57 9.33
CA LYS A 69 15.79 -17.95 9.25
C LYS A 69 16.29 -17.92 7.81
N ASP A 70 15.53 -18.49 6.87
CA ASP A 70 15.91 -18.53 5.45
C ASP A 70 16.03 -17.11 4.89
N LEU A 71 15.10 -16.22 5.27
CA LEU A 71 15.17 -14.81 4.92
C LEU A 71 16.43 -14.14 5.49
N MET A 72 16.73 -14.33 6.77
CA MET A 72 17.96 -13.77 7.39
C MET A 72 19.25 -14.27 6.72
N GLU A 73 19.24 -15.49 6.17
CA GLU A 73 20.37 -16.11 5.45
C GLU A 73 20.40 -15.77 3.94
N SER A 74 19.55 -14.84 3.47
CA SER A 74 19.51 -14.39 2.08
C SER A 74 20.88 -13.91 1.58
N LYS A 75 21.24 -14.31 0.36
CA LYS A 75 22.52 -13.96 -0.29
C LYS A 75 22.48 -12.59 -0.95
N CYS A 76 21.29 -12.15 -1.34
CA CYS A 76 21.00 -10.80 -1.82
C CYS A 76 19.57 -10.41 -1.45
N SER A 77 19.25 -9.13 -1.59
CA SER A 77 17.89 -8.61 -1.44
C SER A 77 17.68 -7.51 -2.49
N ASN A 78 16.48 -7.44 -3.06
CA ASN A 78 16.14 -6.32 -3.95
C ASN A 78 15.58 -5.11 -3.18
N ALA A 79 15.39 -5.19 -1.86
CA ALA A 79 15.14 -4.04 -1.00
C ALA A 79 16.40 -3.15 -0.96
N MET A 80 16.25 -1.82 -1.07
CA MET A 80 17.40 -0.93 -1.25
C MET A 80 18.27 -0.81 0.01
N ILE A 81 17.73 -1.05 1.20
CA ILE A 81 18.48 -0.98 2.45
C ILE A 81 19.18 -2.31 2.71
N LYS A 82 20.52 -2.29 2.78
CA LYS A 82 21.27 -3.50 3.14
C LYS A 82 21.03 -3.82 4.60
N GLY A 83 20.63 -5.05 4.90
CA GLY A 83 20.14 -5.46 6.23
C GLY A 83 18.63 -5.68 6.27
N ASP A 84 17.91 -5.38 5.19
CA ASP A 84 16.54 -5.86 4.99
C ASP A 84 16.50 -7.05 4.02
N ASN A 85 16.30 -8.24 4.58
CA ASN A 85 16.04 -9.46 3.82
C ASN A 85 14.60 -9.95 3.97
N SER A 86 13.69 -9.09 4.46
CA SER A 86 12.27 -9.42 4.60
C SER A 86 11.65 -9.76 3.25
N ALA A 87 10.53 -10.47 3.27
CA ALA A 87 9.75 -10.77 2.07
C ALA A 87 8.45 -9.96 2.06
N TYR A 88 8.14 -9.38 0.91
CA TYR A 88 6.97 -8.53 0.66
C TYR A 88 6.26 -9.06 -0.57
N TRP A 89 5.00 -9.48 -0.46
CA TRP A 89 4.28 -9.97 -1.63
C TRP A 89 2.80 -9.58 -1.63
N PHE A 90 2.22 -9.56 -2.83
CA PHE A 90 0.85 -9.12 -3.11
C PHE A 90 0.37 -9.73 -4.44
N PRO A 91 -0.95 -9.85 -4.66
CA PRO A 91 -1.49 -10.54 -5.83
C PRO A 91 -1.12 -9.84 -7.14
N SER A 92 -0.93 -10.65 -8.18
CA SER A 92 -0.73 -10.14 -9.54
C SER A 92 -2.02 -9.65 -10.16
N LEU A 93 -1.91 -8.64 -11.02
CA LEU A 93 -3.01 -8.10 -11.80
C LEU A 93 -2.96 -8.60 -13.25
N TYR A 94 -4.13 -8.92 -13.79
CA TYR A 94 -4.33 -9.33 -15.19
C TYR A 94 -5.39 -8.44 -15.84
N PHE A 95 -5.29 -8.27 -17.15
CA PHE A 95 -6.30 -7.67 -18.00
C PHE A 95 -7.01 -8.77 -18.78
N GLN A 96 -8.34 -8.85 -18.66
CA GLN A 96 -9.17 -9.70 -19.49
C GLN A 96 -9.63 -8.91 -20.72
N ASP A 97 -9.18 -9.31 -21.90
CA ASP A 97 -9.54 -8.63 -23.15
C ASP A 97 -11.04 -8.81 -23.46
N PRO A 98 -11.87 -7.75 -23.47
CA PRO A 98 -13.31 -7.88 -23.69
C PRO A 98 -13.70 -8.46 -25.05
N LYS A 99 -12.80 -8.42 -26.05
CA LYS A 99 -13.06 -8.92 -27.41
C LYS A 99 -12.75 -10.41 -27.53
N SER A 100 -11.72 -10.90 -26.82
CA SER A 100 -11.25 -12.28 -26.97
C SER A 100 -11.49 -13.17 -25.76
N GLY A 101 -11.78 -12.59 -24.59
CA GLY A 101 -11.90 -13.28 -23.31
C GLY A 101 -10.56 -13.78 -22.73
N LYS A 102 -9.45 -13.59 -23.44
CA LYS A 102 -8.10 -14.00 -23.01
C LYS A 102 -7.53 -13.03 -21.97
N PHE A 103 -6.58 -13.52 -21.19
CA PHE A 103 -5.88 -12.76 -20.17
C PHE A 103 -4.50 -12.34 -20.64
N GLU A 104 -4.08 -11.15 -20.21
CA GLU A 104 -2.72 -10.63 -20.35
C GLU A 104 -2.28 -10.15 -18.96
N ASP A 105 -1.03 -10.40 -18.56
CA ASP A 105 -0.51 -9.83 -17.32
C ASP A 105 -0.42 -8.31 -17.45
N VAL A 106 -0.83 -7.61 -16.39
CA VAL A 106 -0.56 -6.18 -16.28
C VAL A 106 0.81 -6.05 -15.66
N GLU A 107 1.74 -5.50 -16.44
CA GLU A 107 3.11 -5.29 -15.98
C GLU A 107 3.11 -4.46 -14.70
N PHE A 108 3.75 -5.02 -13.69
CA PHE A 108 4.06 -4.35 -12.45
C PHE A 108 5.08 -3.23 -12.74
N ASP A 109 4.77 -2.00 -12.30
CA ASP A 109 5.59 -0.82 -12.57
C ASP A 109 6.64 -0.64 -11.47
N TYR A 110 6.20 -0.37 -10.25
CA TYR A 110 7.07 -0.32 -9.07
C TYR A 110 6.28 -0.57 -7.77
N PHE A 111 7.03 -0.81 -6.70
CA PHE A 111 6.51 -1.07 -5.36
C PHE A 111 7.25 -0.20 -4.35
N ASN A 112 6.51 0.34 -3.39
CA ASN A 112 7.06 1.00 -2.22
C ASN A 112 6.44 0.39 -0.97
N ALA A 113 7.28 0.20 0.05
CA ALA A 113 6.81 -0.12 1.40
C ALA A 113 7.10 1.09 2.30
N TYR A 114 6.06 1.67 2.88
CA TYR A 114 6.19 2.77 3.84
C TYR A 114 6.30 2.16 5.23
N TYR A 115 7.23 2.69 6.01
CA TYR A 115 7.39 2.39 7.42
C TYR A 115 6.96 3.62 8.19
N PHE A 116 5.79 3.52 8.83
CA PHE A 116 5.30 4.54 9.75
C PHE A 116 5.72 4.20 11.17
N PHE A 117 6.27 5.18 11.85
CA PHE A 117 6.56 5.15 13.27
C PHE A 117 5.59 6.12 13.93
N GLU A 118 4.42 5.59 14.27
CA GLU A 118 3.25 6.35 14.70
C GLU A 118 3.53 7.17 15.96
N LYS A 119 2.72 8.21 16.16
CA LYS A 119 2.61 8.87 17.46
C LYS A 119 1.92 7.90 18.42
N THR A 120 2.58 7.50 19.50
CA THR A 120 2.08 6.45 20.41
C THR A 120 2.68 6.60 21.82
N HIS A 121 2.00 6.09 22.85
CA HIS A 121 2.55 5.96 24.20
C HIS A 121 3.46 4.72 24.35
N ASP A 122 3.42 3.80 23.38
CA ASP A 122 4.23 2.59 23.37
C ASP A 122 5.64 2.83 22.82
N GLU A 123 6.56 1.93 23.17
CA GLU A 123 7.84 1.84 22.47
C GLU A 123 7.63 1.05 21.17
N ILE A 124 7.91 1.66 20.02
CA ILE A 124 7.93 0.96 18.74
C ILE A 124 9.23 0.13 18.65
N LYS A 125 9.09 -1.19 18.55
CA LYS A 125 10.19 -2.16 18.48
C LYS A 125 10.37 -2.69 17.05
N PRO A 126 11.58 -3.11 16.66
CA PRO A 126 11.78 -3.78 15.38
C PRO A 126 10.91 -5.04 15.29
N PHE A 127 10.54 -5.42 14.07
CA PHE A 127 9.90 -6.70 13.83
C PHE A 127 10.81 -7.83 14.32
N PRO A 128 10.32 -8.77 15.14
CA PRO A 128 11.06 -9.99 15.40
C PRO A 128 11.29 -10.76 14.11
N ALA A 129 12.48 -11.32 13.91
CA ALA A 129 12.78 -12.11 12.73
C ALA A 129 11.77 -13.26 12.53
N GLY A 130 11.19 -13.36 11.33
CA GLY A 130 10.19 -14.36 10.98
C GLY A 130 8.75 -14.03 11.37
N LEU A 131 8.47 -12.85 11.94
CA LEU A 131 7.08 -12.40 12.12
C LEU A 131 6.33 -12.40 10.78
N GLN A 132 5.21 -13.10 10.74
CA GLN A 132 4.32 -13.22 9.58
C GLN A 132 3.10 -12.33 9.79
N ILE A 133 2.79 -11.50 8.78
CA ILE A 133 1.65 -10.59 8.80
C ILE A 133 0.93 -10.68 7.46
N VAL A 134 -0.39 -10.80 7.50
CA VAL A 134 -1.27 -10.72 6.32
C VAL A 134 -2.25 -9.59 6.55
N ALA A 135 -2.45 -8.76 5.53
CA ALA A 135 -3.39 -7.64 5.57
C ALA A 135 -4.28 -7.63 4.33
N GLY A 136 -5.57 -7.31 4.52
CA GLY A 136 -6.61 -7.53 3.52
C GLY A 136 -7.12 -8.97 3.54
N ASP A 137 -7.93 -9.35 2.56
CA ASP A 137 -8.51 -10.69 2.47
C ASP A 137 -8.69 -11.12 1.01
N ALA A 138 -7.97 -12.16 0.61
CA ALA A 138 -8.02 -12.74 -0.74
C ALA A 138 -9.42 -13.27 -1.12
N MET A 139 -10.34 -13.45 -0.16
CA MET A 139 -11.68 -14.01 -0.38
C MET A 139 -12.78 -12.96 -0.50
N THR A 140 -12.49 -11.69 -0.18
CA THR A 140 -13.50 -10.64 -0.24
C THR A 140 -13.90 -10.33 -1.70
N ARG A 141 -15.21 -10.30 -1.99
CA ARG A 141 -15.80 -9.96 -3.31
C ARG A 141 -16.90 -8.91 -3.23
N THR A 142 -17.14 -8.39 -2.04
CA THR A 142 -18.20 -7.42 -1.75
C THR A 142 -17.59 -6.17 -1.15
N MET A 143 -18.29 -5.06 -1.29
CA MET A 143 -17.83 -3.78 -0.75
C MET A 143 -17.56 -3.91 0.76
N PRO A 144 -16.41 -3.41 1.26
CA PRO A 144 -16.12 -3.38 2.68
C PRO A 144 -17.24 -2.73 3.49
N LYS A 145 -17.53 -3.28 4.67
CA LYS A 145 -18.58 -2.74 5.57
C LYS A 145 -18.29 -1.30 6.03
N ALA A 146 -17.02 -0.89 6.02
CA ALA A 146 -16.60 0.47 6.29
C ALA A 146 -17.00 1.46 5.17
N GLY A 147 -17.46 0.96 4.03
CA GLY A 147 -17.63 1.73 2.80
C GLY A 147 -16.29 2.11 2.18
N ALA A 148 -16.30 3.16 1.34
CA ALA A 148 -15.11 3.63 0.63
C ALA A 148 -14.16 4.49 1.46
N LYS A 149 -14.59 4.92 2.66
CA LYS A 149 -13.78 5.75 3.55
C LYS A 149 -12.65 4.92 4.18
N PRO A 150 -11.45 5.48 4.34
CA PRO A 150 -10.38 4.80 5.04
C PRO A 150 -10.74 4.68 6.53
N ASN A 151 -10.53 3.50 7.09
CA ASN A 151 -10.56 3.30 8.53
C ASN A 151 -9.53 2.24 8.92
N LEU A 152 -8.55 2.61 9.73
CA LEU A 152 -7.56 1.69 10.30
C LEU A 152 -7.66 1.63 11.83
N ASP A 153 -8.70 2.22 12.40
CA ASP A 153 -8.94 2.27 13.84
C ASP A 153 -10.20 1.44 14.14
N PRO A 154 -10.03 0.26 14.75
CA PRO A 154 -11.16 -0.63 15.01
C PRO A 154 -12.18 -0.03 15.99
N SER A 155 -11.78 0.95 16.82
CA SER A 155 -12.71 1.68 17.71
C SER A 155 -13.70 2.58 16.95
N LYS A 156 -13.37 2.94 15.69
CA LYS A 156 -14.17 3.83 14.82
C LYS A 156 -15.02 3.07 13.80
N GLY A 157 -15.02 1.74 13.85
CA GLY A 157 -15.82 0.88 12.97
C GLY A 157 -14.98 -0.22 12.30
N PRO A 158 -15.55 -0.93 11.31
CA PRO A 158 -14.81 -1.96 10.59
C PRO A 158 -13.53 -1.40 9.95
N VAL A 159 -12.43 -2.12 10.08
CA VAL A 159 -11.17 -1.77 9.43
C VAL A 159 -11.28 -2.02 7.92
N ASN A 160 -10.72 -1.09 7.15
CA ASN A 160 -10.61 -1.14 5.70
C ASN A 160 -9.15 -0.94 5.31
N ALA A 161 -8.39 -2.03 5.40
CA ALA A 161 -6.95 -2.05 5.21
C ALA A 161 -6.53 -1.92 3.74
N ALA A 162 -7.39 -2.38 2.82
CA ALA A 162 -7.09 -2.50 1.41
C ALA A 162 -7.92 -1.54 0.57
N ARG A 163 -7.25 -0.69 -0.20
CA ARG A 163 -7.85 0.37 -1.01
C ARG A 163 -7.24 0.37 -2.40
N MET A 164 -7.87 1.14 -3.27
CA MET A 164 -7.43 1.33 -4.64
C MET A 164 -7.29 2.82 -4.90
N THR A 165 -6.21 3.20 -5.55
CA THR A 165 -5.94 4.56 -5.98
C THR A 165 -5.92 4.62 -7.50
N CYS A 166 -6.71 5.55 -8.04
CA CYS A 166 -6.88 5.79 -9.46
C CYS A 166 -6.82 7.30 -9.73
N PRO A 167 -5.61 7.87 -9.87
CA PRO A 167 -5.43 9.28 -10.17
C PRO A 167 -5.85 9.59 -11.60
N ARG A 168 -6.33 10.82 -11.80
CA ARG A 168 -6.73 11.33 -13.12
C ARG A 168 -5.79 12.42 -13.63
N ALA A 169 -5.71 12.54 -14.95
CA ALA A 169 -4.89 13.54 -15.62
C ALA A 169 -5.17 14.95 -15.07
N ASN A 170 -4.12 15.73 -14.81
CA ASN A 170 -4.20 17.08 -14.23
C ASN A 170 -4.96 17.18 -12.90
N ASN A 171 -5.15 16.06 -12.19
CA ASN A 171 -5.98 15.99 -11.00
C ASN A 171 -7.44 16.43 -11.23
N ASP A 172 -7.94 16.21 -12.45
CA ASP A 172 -9.32 16.53 -12.86
C ASP A 172 -10.25 15.34 -12.65
N TYR A 173 -11.20 15.48 -11.73
CA TYR A 173 -12.24 14.49 -11.42
C TYR A 173 -13.64 14.96 -11.81
N THR A 174 -13.76 15.85 -12.82
CA THR A 174 -15.05 16.17 -13.45
C THR A 174 -15.73 14.91 -13.98
N VAL A 175 -14.94 14.01 -14.57
CA VAL A 175 -15.28 12.60 -14.73
C VAL A 175 -14.59 11.83 -13.60
N PRO A 176 -15.31 11.33 -12.59
CA PRO A 176 -14.69 10.65 -11.46
C PRO A 176 -14.11 9.29 -11.87
N SER A 177 -13.12 8.80 -11.13
CA SER A 177 -12.48 7.48 -11.39
C SER A 177 -13.42 6.30 -11.11
N TRP A 178 -14.34 6.48 -10.16
CA TRP A 178 -15.47 5.60 -9.90
C TRP A 178 -16.75 6.37 -10.19
N ASP A 179 -17.75 5.73 -10.80
CA ASP A 179 -19.08 6.35 -10.93
C ASP A 179 -19.60 6.81 -9.55
N ALA A 180 -20.02 8.07 -9.46
CA ALA A 180 -20.60 8.65 -8.24
C ALA A 180 -21.89 7.97 -7.78
N LYS A 181 -22.54 7.19 -8.67
CA LYS A 181 -23.72 6.38 -8.38
C LYS A 181 -23.40 4.91 -8.09
N SER A 182 -22.12 4.52 -8.12
CA SER A 182 -21.73 3.14 -7.82
C SER A 182 -22.14 2.77 -6.39
N ASP A 183 -22.81 1.64 -6.25
CA ASP A 183 -23.21 1.03 -4.97
C ASP A 183 -22.31 -0.16 -4.60
N GLY A 184 -21.25 -0.41 -5.37
CA GLY A 184 -20.31 -1.49 -5.16
C GLY A 184 -20.69 -2.82 -5.79
N THR A 185 -21.79 -2.92 -6.55
CA THR A 185 -22.30 -4.18 -7.12
C THR A 185 -21.82 -4.51 -8.53
N THR A 186 -21.35 -3.50 -9.27
CA THR A 186 -20.86 -3.65 -10.67
C THR A 186 -19.50 -3.00 -10.90
N ALA A 187 -19.11 -2.08 -10.02
CA ALA A 187 -17.79 -1.45 -9.98
C ALA A 187 -17.41 -1.18 -8.51
N GLY A 188 -16.17 -0.77 -8.28
CA GLY A 188 -15.76 -0.24 -6.99
C GLY A 188 -16.51 1.04 -6.61
N VAL A 189 -16.24 1.56 -5.41
CA VAL A 189 -16.83 2.80 -4.90
C VAL A 189 -15.73 3.77 -4.51
N GLY A 190 -15.82 5.00 -5.01
CA GLY A 190 -14.87 6.07 -4.71
C GLY A 190 -15.10 6.68 -3.33
N ASP A 191 -14.03 7.16 -2.72
CA ASP A 191 -14.09 7.98 -1.52
C ASP A 191 -14.71 9.36 -1.84
N PRO A 192 -15.75 9.80 -1.10
CA PRO A 192 -16.40 11.07 -1.36
C PRO A 192 -15.51 12.30 -1.09
N ILE A 193 -14.47 12.16 -0.28
CA ILE A 193 -13.54 13.23 0.10
C ILE A 193 -12.31 13.17 -0.80
N THR A 194 -11.65 12.02 -0.83
CA THR A 194 -10.38 11.82 -1.55
C THR A 194 -10.65 11.19 -2.92
N LYS A 195 -10.96 12.03 -3.91
CA LYS A 195 -11.53 11.62 -5.21
C LYS A 195 -10.68 10.66 -6.06
N ASN A 196 -9.40 10.52 -5.75
CA ASN A 196 -8.47 9.58 -6.39
C ASN A 196 -8.42 8.22 -5.71
N GLU A 197 -9.10 8.04 -4.59
CA GLU A 197 -9.07 6.83 -3.79
C GLU A 197 -10.45 6.19 -3.72
N GLY A 198 -10.49 4.90 -3.45
CA GLY A 198 -11.71 4.13 -3.32
C GLY A 198 -11.46 2.71 -2.85
N VAL A 199 -12.50 1.90 -2.94
CA VAL A 199 -12.47 0.46 -2.70
C VAL A 199 -12.92 -0.26 -3.95
N GLY A 200 -12.28 -1.39 -4.26
CA GLY A 200 -12.54 -2.11 -5.51
C GLY A 200 -12.04 -1.36 -6.74
N PHE A 201 -12.08 -2.04 -7.88
CA PHE A 201 -11.55 -1.50 -9.12
C PHE A 201 -12.37 -0.30 -9.62
N PRO A 202 -11.71 0.77 -10.10
CA PRO A 202 -12.36 1.85 -10.82
C PRO A 202 -12.93 1.35 -12.15
N ASP A 203 -13.94 2.04 -12.66
CA ASP A 203 -14.52 1.78 -13.98
C ASP A 203 -14.09 2.82 -15.04
N ARG A 204 -13.00 3.55 -14.74
CA ARG A 204 -12.29 4.46 -15.64
C ARG A 204 -10.79 4.14 -15.71
N THR A 205 -10.15 4.56 -16.79
CA THR A 205 -8.68 4.53 -16.86
C THR A 205 -8.08 5.52 -15.86
N CYS A 206 -7.06 5.06 -15.12
CA CYS A 206 -6.26 5.89 -14.21
C CYS A 206 -5.16 6.61 -15.01
N ASP A 207 -5.51 7.74 -15.61
CA ASP A 207 -4.69 8.50 -16.57
C ASP A 207 -3.79 9.57 -15.93
N GLY A 208 -3.61 9.53 -14.60
CA GLY A 208 -2.66 10.37 -13.88
C GLY A 208 -1.21 10.18 -14.33
N THR A 209 -0.45 11.27 -14.37
CA THR A 209 0.97 11.22 -14.73
C THR A 209 1.77 10.58 -13.58
N PHE A 210 2.51 9.49 -13.87
CA PHE A 210 3.38 8.77 -12.93
C PHE A 210 2.67 8.00 -11.80
N SER A 211 1.35 7.82 -11.86
CA SER A 211 0.63 6.97 -10.91
C SER A 211 -0.55 6.32 -11.62
N PRO A 212 -0.34 5.14 -12.23
CA PRO A 212 -1.43 4.35 -12.79
C PRO A 212 -2.26 3.71 -11.66
N LEU A 213 -3.07 2.70 -11.98
CA LEU A 213 -3.83 1.97 -10.95
C LEU A 213 -2.89 1.45 -9.86
N ARG A 214 -3.22 1.73 -8.61
CA ARG A 214 -2.39 1.40 -7.45
C ARG A 214 -3.21 0.72 -6.36
N ALA A 215 -2.76 -0.44 -5.89
CA ALA A 215 -3.32 -1.06 -4.69
C ALA A 215 -2.56 -0.58 -3.45
N ASP A 216 -3.35 -0.25 -2.45
CA ASP A 216 -2.93 0.36 -1.19
C ASP A 216 -3.30 -0.60 -0.07
N VAL A 217 -2.32 -1.16 0.65
CA VAL A 217 -2.59 -2.11 1.75
C VAL A 217 -1.86 -1.68 3.00
N HIS A 218 -2.62 -1.29 4.01
CA HIS A 218 -2.13 -0.99 5.36
C HIS A 218 -2.07 -2.27 6.20
N PHE A 219 -1.04 -2.40 7.02
CA PHE A 219 -0.85 -3.54 7.91
C PHE A 219 -1.16 -3.17 9.36
N PRO A 220 -1.63 -4.13 10.17
CA PRO A 220 -1.66 -3.97 11.61
C PRO A 220 -0.25 -3.75 12.19
N SER A 221 -0.15 -3.02 13.29
CA SER A 221 1.13 -2.61 13.90
C SER A 221 1.27 -2.98 15.37
N CYS A 222 0.35 -3.77 15.91
CA CYS A 222 0.43 -4.34 17.25
C CYS A 222 0.62 -5.85 17.16
N TYR A 223 1.75 -6.35 17.66
CA TYR A 223 2.12 -7.76 17.66
C TYR A 223 1.80 -8.42 19.00
N ASN A 224 1.06 -9.53 19.00
CA ASN A 224 0.80 -10.37 20.16
C ASN A 224 1.88 -11.45 20.32
N PRO A 225 2.81 -11.33 21.27
CA PRO A 225 3.83 -12.34 21.48
C PRO A 225 3.28 -13.70 21.97
N GLU A 226 2.07 -13.76 22.54
CA GLU A 226 1.46 -15.01 23.03
C GLU A 226 1.00 -15.91 21.87
N ALA A 227 0.52 -15.32 20.77
CA ALA A 227 0.15 -16.06 19.56
C ALA A 227 1.38 -16.56 18.78
N GLY A 228 2.54 -15.92 19.00
CA GLY A 228 3.79 -16.25 18.33
C GLY A 228 3.90 -15.67 16.92
N LEU A 229 5.02 -15.94 16.27
CA LEU A 229 5.42 -15.26 15.04
C LEU A 229 4.62 -15.66 13.81
N THR A 230 4.05 -16.87 13.78
CA THR A 230 3.49 -17.49 12.57
C THR A 230 1.98 -17.63 12.58
N ASP A 231 1.30 -17.36 13.72
CA ASP A 231 -0.16 -17.37 13.78
C ASP A 231 -0.71 -16.04 13.25
N PHE A 232 -0.54 -15.81 11.94
CA PHE A 232 -0.87 -14.54 11.26
C PHE A 232 -2.33 -14.07 11.46
N LYS A 233 -3.22 -14.98 11.87
CA LYS A 233 -4.64 -14.69 12.13
C LYS A 233 -4.88 -14.03 13.48
N ASN A 234 -4.02 -14.31 14.47
CA ASN A 234 -4.22 -13.89 15.86
C ASN A 234 -3.03 -13.11 16.42
N ASN A 235 -1.91 -13.04 15.70
CA ASN A 235 -0.69 -12.41 16.17
C ASN A 235 -0.63 -10.89 15.91
N MET A 236 -1.54 -10.32 15.12
CA MET A 236 -1.50 -8.90 14.77
C MET A 236 -2.84 -8.19 14.94
N ALA A 237 -2.80 -6.93 15.37
CA ALA A 237 -3.96 -6.06 15.51
C ALA A 237 -3.63 -4.62 15.07
N TYR A 238 -4.65 -3.89 14.63
CA TYR A 238 -4.56 -2.46 14.40
C TYR A 238 -4.58 -1.71 15.75
N PRO A 239 -3.77 -0.66 15.92
CA PRO A 239 -3.80 0.16 17.12
C PRO A 239 -5.11 0.97 17.19
N GLU A 240 -5.49 1.33 18.41
CA GLU A 240 -6.66 2.18 18.69
C GLU A 240 -6.22 3.60 19.04
N ASP A 241 -7.05 4.58 18.67
CA ASP A 241 -6.80 5.97 19.02
C ASP A 241 -7.06 6.22 20.50
N ASN A 242 -6.05 6.76 21.18
CA ASN A 242 -6.05 7.17 22.57
C ASN A 242 -5.59 8.64 22.63
N ASP A 243 -6.54 9.56 22.51
CA ASP A 243 -6.30 11.02 22.50
C ASP A 243 -5.28 11.48 21.44
N GLY A 244 -5.34 10.91 20.24
CA GLY A 244 -4.45 11.23 19.13
C GLY A 244 -3.13 10.45 19.12
N TYR A 245 -2.97 9.50 20.03
CA TYR A 245 -1.90 8.50 20.03
C TYR A 245 -2.48 7.15 19.59
N LEU A 246 -1.77 6.44 18.73
CA LEU A 246 -2.18 5.11 18.27
C LEU A 246 -1.53 4.06 19.17
N ASP A 247 -2.30 3.51 20.10
CA ASP A 247 -1.77 2.62 21.13
C ASP A 247 -2.18 1.17 20.88
N CYS A 248 -1.30 0.26 21.27
CA CYS A 248 -1.54 -1.16 21.19
C CYS A 248 -2.30 -1.69 22.41
N PRO A 249 -3.05 -2.80 22.25
CA PRO A 249 -3.65 -3.48 23.38
C PRO A 249 -2.58 -3.84 24.42
N LYS A 250 -2.93 -3.79 25.70
CA LYS A 250 -2.00 -4.08 26.79
C LYS A 250 -1.36 -5.47 26.63
N GLY A 251 -0.03 -5.53 26.74
CA GLY A 251 0.75 -6.75 26.59
C GLY A 251 1.20 -7.05 25.17
N TRP A 252 0.71 -6.29 24.18
CA TRP A 252 1.13 -6.37 22.80
C TRP A 252 2.33 -5.45 22.56
N ILE A 253 3.12 -5.78 21.55
CA ILE A 253 4.33 -5.06 21.18
C ILE A 253 4.01 -4.18 19.97
N HIS A 254 4.20 -2.87 20.11
CA HIS A 254 4.09 -1.96 18.98
C HIS A 254 5.27 -2.17 18.03
N VAL A 255 5.00 -2.45 16.76
CA VAL A 255 5.99 -2.63 15.67
C VAL A 255 5.71 -1.61 14.55
N PRO A 256 6.62 -1.35 13.59
CA PRO A 256 6.33 -0.37 12.54
C PRO A 256 5.03 -0.68 11.80
N HIS A 257 4.26 0.35 11.49
CA HIS A 257 3.08 0.22 10.62
C HIS A 257 3.56 0.19 9.17
N LEU A 258 3.37 -0.95 8.49
CA LEU A 258 3.66 -1.09 7.07
C LEU A 258 2.50 -0.61 6.22
N PHE A 259 2.83 0.05 5.13
CA PHE A 259 1.86 0.39 4.10
C PHE A 259 2.46 0.13 2.71
N TYR A 260 1.78 -0.69 1.94
CA TYR A 260 2.21 -1.11 0.62
C TYR A 260 1.52 -0.26 -0.45
N GLU A 261 2.32 0.23 -1.38
CA GLU A 261 1.83 0.78 -2.64
C GLU A 261 2.34 -0.08 -3.79
N ALA A 262 1.43 -0.82 -4.44
CA ALA A 262 1.72 -1.63 -5.61
C ALA A 262 1.15 -0.97 -6.87
N TYR A 263 2.01 -0.59 -7.82
CA TYR A 263 1.63 0.12 -9.04
C TYR A 263 1.62 -0.81 -10.25
N TRP A 264 0.60 -0.69 -11.10
CA TRP A 264 0.49 -1.45 -12.35
C TRP A 264 0.36 -0.54 -13.55
N ASN A 265 1.06 -0.83 -14.65
CA ASN A 265 1.02 -0.03 -15.86
C ASN A 265 -0.27 -0.25 -16.69
N THR A 266 -1.41 0.19 -16.15
CA THR A 266 -2.74 0.03 -16.77
C THR A 266 -2.95 0.90 -18.01
N ASN A 267 -2.17 1.97 -18.18
CA ASN A 267 -2.22 2.85 -19.36
C ASN A 267 -1.99 2.11 -20.69
N LYS A 268 -1.24 1.00 -20.67
CA LYS A 268 -1.05 0.14 -21.86
C LYS A 268 -2.35 -0.46 -22.41
N PHE A 269 -3.41 -0.48 -21.62
CA PHE A 269 -4.70 -1.08 -21.95
C PHE A 269 -5.77 -0.04 -22.30
N GLN A 270 -5.43 1.24 -22.31
CA GLN A 270 -6.35 2.33 -22.66
C GLN A 270 -6.95 2.11 -24.06
N GLY A 271 -8.25 2.34 -24.20
CA GLY A 271 -8.98 2.19 -25.46
C GLY A 271 -9.26 0.74 -25.89
N ARG A 272 -8.89 -0.26 -25.08
CA ARG A 272 -9.22 -1.68 -25.33
C ARG A 272 -10.54 -2.13 -24.72
N TRP A 273 -11.22 -1.26 -23.98
CA TRP A 273 -12.47 -1.52 -23.25
C TRP A 273 -13.33 -0.26 -23.20
N THR A 274 -14.62 -0.42 -22.86
CA THR A 274 -15.55 0.71 -22.74
C THR A 274 -15.64 1.15 -21.28
N GLU A 275 -15.25 2.39 -21.01
CA GLU A 275 -15.20 2.93 -19.65
C GLU A 275 -16.55 3.43 -19.17
N GLY A 276 -16.85 3.30 -17.86
CA GLY A 276 -18.03 3.90 -17.25
C GLY A 276 -19.33 3.14 -17.35
N GLU A 277 -19.27 1.88 -17.79
CA GLU A 277 -20.45 1.03 -17.97
C GLU A 277 -20.57 -0.02 -16.86
N GLY A 278 -19.85 0.15 -15.73
CA GLY A 278 -19.81 -0.84 -14.65
C GLY A 278 -19.18 -2.17 -15.08
N LYS A 279 -18.25 -2.14 -16.04
CA LYS A 279 -17.59 -3.32 -16.61
C LYS A 279 -16.11 -3.03 -16.89
N GLN A 280 -15.30 -3.11 -15.84
CA GLN A 280 -13.86 -2.93 -15.93
C GLN A 280 -13.13 -4.27 -16.21
N PRO A 281 -12.00 -4.29 -16.95
CA PRO A 281 -11.37 -5.51 -17.45
C PRO A 281 -10.27 -6.09 -16.56
N PHE A 282 -9.92 -5.45 -15.45
CA PHE A 282 -8.83 -5.88 -14.57
C PHE A 282 -9.29 -6.92 -13.58
N VAL A 283 -8.43 -7.91 -13.33
CA VAL A 283 -8.73 -9.06 -12.49
C VAL A 283 -7.51 -9.39 -11.66
N PHE A 284 -7.66 -9.55 -10.34
CA PHE A 284 -6.59 -10.09 -9.52
C PHE A 284 -6.37 -11.58 -9.80
N SER A 285 -5.17 -12.06 -9.57
CA SER A 285 -4.77 -13.42 -9.93
C SER A 285 -5.57 -14.55 -9.26
N ASN A 286 -6.26 -14.26 -8.15
CA ASN A 286 -7.23 -15.13 -7.46
C ASN A 286 -8.61 -15.14 -8.14
N GLY A 287 -8.75 -14.52 -9.32
CA GLY A 287 -9.98 -14.43 -10.08
C GLY A 287 -10.93 -13.33 -9.65
N ASP A 288 -10.54 -12.46 -8.70
CA ASP A 288 -11.39 -11.35 -8.27
C ASP A 288 -11.52 -10.26 -9.34
N VAL A 289 -12.72 -10.07 -9.86
CA VAL A 289 -13.05 -8.98 -10.80
C VAL A 289 -13.50 -7.70 -10.09
N THR A 290 -13.66 -7.73 -8.77
CA THR A 290 -14.15 -6.59 -7.99
C THR A 290 -13.04 -5.68 -7.49
N GLY A 291 -11.85 -6.23 -7.23
CA GLY A 291 -10.73 -5.54 -6.61
C GLY A 291 -10.82 -5.46 -5.08
N TYR A 292 -11.91 -5.96 -4.47
CA TYR A 292 -12.07 -5.95 -3.01
C TYR A 292 -11.19 -6.99 -2.31
N SER A 293 -10.65 -7.96 -3.05
CA SER A 293 -9.73 -8.96 -2.50
C SER A 293 -8.27 -8.52 -2.40
N SER A 294 -8.00 -7.24 -2.66
CA SER A 294 -6.66 -6.69 -2.52
C SER A 294 -6.13 -6.99 -1.13
N HIS A 295 -4.93 -7.55 -1.08
CA HIS A 295 -4.26 -7.97 0.14
C HIS A 295 -2.76 -7.93 -0.09
N ALA A 296 -2.02 -8.07 1.00
CA ALA A 296 -0.58 -8.20 0.96
C ALA A 296 -0.08 -8.95 2.18
N ASP A 297 1.14 -9.43 2.03
CA ASP A 297 1.78 -10.32 2.97
C ASP A 297 3.20 -9.83 3.26
N PHE A 298 3.64 -10.11 4.48
CA PHE A 298 4.93 -9.72 4.99
C PHE A 298 5.52 -10.84 5.85
N MET A 299 6.80 -11.14 5.64
CA MET A 299 7.58 -11.94 6.56
C MET A 299 8.88 -11.21 6.91
N ALA A 300 9.10 -10.97 8.19
CA ALA A 300 10.23 -10.19 8.67
C ALA A 300 11.56 -10.91 8.46
N GLY A 301 12.52 -10.20 7.87
CA GLY A 301 13.91 -10.62 7.67
C GLY A 301 14.88 -9.44 7.86
N TRP A 302 14.50 -8.47 8.69
CA TRP A 302 15.34 -7.32 9.04
C TRP A 302 16.43 -7.70 10.04
N ASP A 303 17.61 -7.11 9.89
CA ASP A 303 18.55 -6.95 11.01
C ASP A 303 17.88 -6.04 12.05
N GLU A 304 17.55 -6.62 13.21
CA GLU A 304 16.79 -5.93 14.26
C GLU A 304 17.51 -4.70 14.82
N LYS A 305 18.85 -4.70 14.84
CA LYS A 305 19.63 -3.54 15.31
C LYS A 305 19.53 -2.40 14.31
N LEU A 306 19.57 -2.71 13.02
CA LEU A 306 19.41 -1.71 11.97
C LEU A 306 18.00 -1.14 11.98
N LEU A 307 16.99 -2.01 12.04
CA LEU A 307 15.60 -1.55 12.08
C LEU A 307 15.32 -0.71 13.33
N LYS A 308 15.83 -1.12 14.51
CA LYS A 308 15.75 -0.29 15.72
C LYS A 308 16.39 1.09 15.52
N HIS A 309 17.59 1.14 14.95
CA HIS A 309 18.25 2.40 14.63
C HIS A 309 17.42 3.28 13.68
N ILE A 310 16.78 2.70 12.66
CA ILE A 310 15.90 3.41 11.73
C ILE A 310 14.65 3.95 12.45
N ILE A 311 14.00 3.14 13.29
CA ILE A 311 12.84 3.54 14.10
C ILE A 311 13.17 4.76 14.98
N ASP A 312 14.37 4.77 15.56
CA ASP A 312 14.81 5.78 16.51
C ASP A 312 15.25 7.08 15.83
N THR A 313 15.73 7.03 14.58
CA THR A 313 16.47 8.15 13.98
C THR A 313 15.95 8.65 12.64
N CYS A 314 15.07 7.91 11.96
CA CYS A 314 14.67 8.24 10.60
C CYS A 314 13.32 8.96 10.50
N ASN A 315 13.33 10.07 9.76
CA ASN A 315 12.13 10.76 9.29
C ASN A 315 12.34 11.27 7.85
N ALA A 316 12.87 10.43 6.98
CA ALA A 316 13.18 10.82 5.60
C ALA A 316 11.92 11.06 4.75
N GLY A 317 10.76 10.59 5.21
CA GLY A 317 9.50 10.70 4.50
C GLY A 317 9.62 10.16 3.07
N THR A 318 9.11 10.94 2.11
CA THR A 318 9.13 10.61 0.67
C THR A 318 10.51 10.76 0.02
N LEU A 319 11.50 11.35 0.70
CA LEU A 319 12.89 11.35 0.22
C LEU A 319 13.45 9.92 0.14
N GLY A 320 12.91 9.01 0.96
CA GLY A 320 13.23 7.58 0.94
C GLY A 320 14.17 7.17 2.07
N MET A 321 14.01 5.93 2.53
CA MET A 321 14.75 5.34 3.63
C MET A 321 16.26 5.28 3.34
N ASP A 322 16.67 5.34 2.08
CA ASP A 322 18.05 5.46 1.64
C ASP A 322 18.75 6.75 2.10
N ASN A 323 17.97 7.73 2.59
CA ASN A 323 18.45 8.99 3.15
C ASN A 323 18.38 9.02 4.69
N CYS A 324 18.02 7.91 5.35
CA CYS A 324 18.08 7.82 6.80
C CYS A 324 19.51 7.96 7.31
N PRO A 325 19.75 8.67 8.43
CA PRO A 325 21.08 8.78 9.01
C PRO A 325 21.55 7.41 9.55
N GLY A 326 22.85 7.12 9.43
CA GLY A 326 23.46 5.99 10.14
C GLY A 326 23.10 4.59 9.62
N LEU A 327 22.75 4.45 8.34
CA LEU A 327 22.59 3.14 7.69
C LEU A 327 23.94 2.38 7.62
N PHE A 328 24.27 1.66 8.69
CA PHE A 328 25.62 1.14 8.91
C PHE A 328 26.06 0.01 7.97
N TYR A 329 25.13 -0.66 7.28
CA TYR A 329 25.46 -1.61 6.20
C TYR A 329 25.41 -0.99 4.80
N GLY A 330 24.91 0.24 4.64
CA GLY A 330 24.75 0.92 3.35
C GLY A 330 23.54 0.42 2.55
N LEU A 331 23.64 0.52 1.22
CA LEU A 331 22.55 0.21 0.28
C LEU A 331 22.89 -0.98 -0.60
N ASN A 332 21.88 -1.78 -0.93
CA ASN A 332 21.95 -2.75 -2.03
C ASN A 332 21.91 -1.99 -3.36
N LYS A 333 22.79 -2.37 -4.30
CA LYS A 333 22.93 -1.71 -5.61
C LYS A 333 22.81 -2.67 -6.79
N ASP A 334 22.94 -3.96 -6.54
CA ASP A 334 22.91 -5.01 -7.55
C ASP A 334 21.47 -5.52 -7.74
N ASP A 335 21.18 -6.02 -8.94
CA ASP A 335 19.93 -6.73 -9.20
C ASP A 335 19.92 -8.03 -8.37
N CYS A 336 18.81 -8.30 -7.66
CA CYS A 336 18.59 -9.56 -6.94
C CYS A 336 17.29 -10.20 -7.43
N THR A 337 17.40 -11.39 -8.02
CA THR A 337 16.27 -12.16 -8.56
C THR A 337 16.46 -13.64 -8.25
N ILE A 338 15.37 -14.36 -8.07
CA ILE A 338 15.35 -15.82 -7.96
C ILE A 338 14.33 -16.42 -8.94
N GLU A 339 14.58 -17.66 -9.35
CA GLU A 339 13.61 -18.42 -10.15
C GLU A 339 12.40 -18.80 -9.28
N SER A 340 11.23 -18.85 -9.90
CA SER A 340 10.03 -19.41 -9.25
C SER A 340 10.18 -20.93 -9.10
N GLU A 341 9.86 -21.46 -7.91
CA GLU A 341 9.82 -22.91 -7.67
C GLU A 341 8.67 -23.58 -8.42
N ILE A 342 7.66 -22.79 -8.80
CA ILE A 342 6.49 -23.24 -9.54
C ILE A 342 6.70 -22.94 -11.02
N ASN A 343 6.88 -24.00 -11.81
CA ASN A 343 7.01 -23.91 -13.26
C ASN A 343 5.62 -23.80 -13.92
N GLU A 344 5.14 -22.57 -14.05
CA GLU A 344 3.87 -22.24 -14.69
C GLU A 344 3.98 -20.95 -15.50
N LYS A 345 3.25 -20.86 -16.61
CA LYS A 345 3.18 -19.64 -17.40
C LYS A 345 2.30 -18.60 -16.70
N THR A 346 2.90 -17.53 -16.19
CA THR A 346 2.22 -16.46 -15.44
C THR A 346 2.18 -15.10 -16.15
N THR A 347 2.70 -15.03 -17.39
CA THR A 347 2.81 -13.80 -18.19
C THR A 347 2.48 -14.03 -19.65
N GLY A 348 2.31 -12.92 -20.38
CA GLY A 348 1.87 -12.88 -21.77
C GLY A 348 0.38 -13.21 -21.91
N LYS A 349 -0.01 -13.59 -23.14
CA LYS A 349 -1.39 -14.01 -23.42
C LYS A 349 -1.66 -15.41 -22.85
N LEU A 350 -2.76 -15.53 -22.11
CA LEU A 350 -3.22 -16.74 -21.43
C LEU A 350 -4.69 -17.01 -21.76
N ASP A 351 -5.05 -18.28 -21.89
CA ASP A 351 -6.45 -18.69 -22.10
C ASP A 351 -7.22 -18.79 -20.77
N LYS A 352 -6.51 -18.91 -19.64
CA LYS A 352 -7.04 -18.95 -18.27
C LYS A 352 -6.05 -18.25 -17.34
N LEU A 353 -6.53 -17.78 -16.19
CA LEU A 353 -5.64 -17.35 -15.12
C LEU A 353 -4.77 -18.53 -14.64
N PRO A 354 -3.52 -18.28 -14.23
CA PRO A 354 -2.68 -19.31 -13.62
C PRO A 354 -3.37 -19.93 -12.39
N GLY A 355 -3.10 -21.21 -12.13
CA GLY A 355 -3.81 -22.02 -11.14
C GLY A 355 -5.23 -22.42 -11.58
N ASN A 356 -5.64 -22.11 -12.82
CA ASN A 356 -7.02 -22.25 -13.29
C ASN A 356 -8.04 -21.47 -12.43
N ASN A 357 -7.64 -20.33 -11.86
CA ASN A 357 -8.53 -19.53 -11.03
C ASN A 357 -9.77 -19.07 -11.82
N PRO A 358 -10.99 -19.42 -11.39
CA PRO A 358 -12.21 -18.93 -12.02
C PRO A 358 -12.44 -17.46 -11.68
N LEU A 359 -13.11 -16.73 -12.58
CA LEU A 359 -13.57 -15.39 -12.26
C LEU A 359 -14.64 -15.44 -11.17
N SER A 360 -14.60 -14.49 -10.24
CA SER A 360 -15.54 -14.33 -9.14
C SER A 360 -15.70 -12.85 -8.79
N GLY A 361 -16.85 -12.48 -8.25
CA GLY A 361 -17.25 -11.10 -8.00
C GLY A 361 -18.26 -10.57 -9.02
N PHE A 362 -19.03 -9.57 -8.62
CA PHE A 362 -20.11 -8.97 -9.43
C PHE A 362 -21.00 -10.05 -10.08
N SER A 363 -21.12 -10.07 -11.41
CA SER A 363 -21.92 -11.05 -12.15
C SER A 363 -21.36 -12.46 -12.17
N TYR A 364 -20.13 -12.69 -11.70
CA TYR A 364 -19.50 -14.02 -11.68
C TYR A 364 -19.79 -14.82 -10.39
N GLY A 365 -20.46 -14.22 -9.40
CA GLY A 365 -20.84 -14.89 -8.15
C GLY A 365 -19.78 -14.80 -7.06
N ASP A 366 -19.93 -15.61 -6.01
CA ASP A 366 -19.06 -15.56 -4.83
C ASP A 366 -17.63 -16.06 -5.12
N ALA A 367 -16.71 -15.78 -4.19
CA ALA A 367 -15.35 -16.31 -4.28
C ALA A 367 -15.36 -17.84 -4.27
N PRO A 368 -14.45 -18.50 -5.00
CA PRO A 368 -14.31 -19.95 -4.92
C PRO A 368 -13.97 -20.36 -3.48
N SER A 369 -14.46 -21.50 -3.02
CA SER A 369 -14.04 -22.05 -1.73
C SER A 369 -12.52 -22.29 -1.75
N MET A 370 -11.80 -21.73 -0.77
CA MET A 370 -10.41 -22.11 -0.55
C MET A 370 -10.38 -23.61 -0.26
N PRO A 371 -9.42 -24.38 -0.80
CA PRO A 371 -9.21 -25.75 -0.36
C PRO A 371 -8.97 -25.71 1.15
N ASN A 372 -9.94 -26.17 1.94
CA ASN A 372 -9.73 -26.34 3.36
C ASN A 372 -8.69 -27.44 3.52
N LYS A 373 -7.58 -27.13 4.18
CA LYS A 373 -6.63 -28.14 4.62
C LYS A 373 -7.28 -28.88 5.80
N GLY A 374 -7.87 -30.03 5.51
CA GLY A 374 -8.54 -30.89 6.47
C GLY A 374 -9.78 -31.55 5.87
N ASP A 375 -9.57 -32.46 4.92
CA ASP A 375 -10.22 -33.78 4.85
C ASP A 375 -9.66 -34.49 3.61
N ASP A 376 -9.11 -35.68 3.84
CA ASP A 376 -8.46 -36.52 2.84
C ASP A 376 -9.44 -37.10 1.81
N ASP A 377 -8.89 -37.38 0.63
CA ASP A 377 -9.42 -38.22 -0.45
C ASP A 377 -10.65 -37.73 -1.24
N GLU A 378 -10.41 -36.97 -2.33
CA GLU A 378 -11.09 -37.34 -3.59
C GLU A 378 -10.30 -37.00 -4.88
N LYS A 379 -10.15 -38.05 -5.69
CA LYS A 379 -9.57 -38.07 -7.04
C LYS A 379 -10.40 -37.22 -8.02
N PRO A 380 -9.80 -36.58 -9.04
CA PRO A 380 -10.48 -35.56 -9.84
C PRO A 380 -11.56 -36.15 -10.75
N SER A 381 -12.79 -35.66 -10.58
CA SER A 381 -13.90 -35.87 -11.51
C SER A 381 -13.93 -34.77 -12.59
N LYS A 382 -14.11 -35.22 -13.82
CA LYS A 382 -14.13 -34.53 -15.12
C LYS A 382 -15.17 -33.38 -15.21
N PRO A 383 -14.96 -32.34 -16.05
CA PRO A 383 -15.81 -31.15 -16.05
C PRO A 383 -17.14 -31.39 -16.78
N SER A 384 -18.24 -30.90 -16.19
CA SER A 384 -19.56 -30.85 -16.82
C SER A 384 -19.92 -29.41 -17.23
N ALA A 385 -20.67 -29.33 -18.31
CA ALA A 385 -20.88 -28.20 -19.21
C ALA A 385 -21.85 -27.11 -18.70
N GLU A 386 -21.87 -26.00 -19.47
CA GLU A 386 -22.72 -24.80 -19.43
C GLU A 386 -24.20 -24.99 -19.00
N PRO A 387 -24.81 -23.98 -18.36
CA PRO A 387 -26.23 -24.01 -18.02
C PRO A 387 -27.12 -23.45 -19.16
N SER A 388 -28.12 -24.24 -19.57
CA SER A 388 -29.28 -23.79 -20.34
C SER A 388 -30.52 -23.69 -19.44
N VAL A 389 -31.44 -22.79 -19.79
CA VAL A 389 -32.43 -22.14 -18.92
C VAL A 389 -33.84 -22.79 -18.95
N LYS A 390 -34.43 -23.00 -17.74
CA LYS A 390 -35.88 -23.03 -17.32
C LYS A 390 -36.85 -24.14 -17.81
N PRO A 391 -38.09 -24.27 -17.23
CA PRO A 391 -38.56 -24.02 -15.84
C PRO A 391 -39.54 -25.09 -15.26
N SER A 392 -39.85 -24.94 -13.95
CA SER A 392 -41.18 -25.07 -13.30
C SER A 392 -41.52 -26.28 -12.38
N ALA A 393 -42.06 -25.90 -11.21
CA ALA A 393 -43.22 -26.44 -10.46
C ALA A 393 -43.08 -27.60 -9.42
N THR A 394 -43.19 -27.18 -8.14
CA THR A 394 -44.04 -27.70 -7.02
C THR A 394 -44.29 -29.22 -6.84
N ASN A 395 -43.90 -29.77 -5.67
CA ASN A 395 -44.80 -30.11 -4.55
C ASN A 395 -44.11 -30.87 -3.39
N SER A 396 -44.41 -30.41 -2.17
CA SER A 396 -44.64 -31.10 -0.87
C SER A 396 -43.87 -32.37 -0.43
N ALA A 397 -43.12 -32.18 0.68
CA ALA A 397 -43.04 -32.93 1.97
C ALA A 397 -43.88 -34.23 2.17
N PRO A 398 -43.48 -35.19 3.06
CA PRO A 398 -43.04 -34.92 4.45
C PRO A 398 -41.94 -35.77 5.13
N GLU A 399 -41.39 -35.14 6.19
CA GLU A 399 -40.89 -35.58 7.51
C GLU A 399 -40.09 -36.90 7.71
N ASP A 400 -38.90 -36.78 8.31
CA ASP A 400 -38.64 -37.37 9.65
C ASP A 400 -37.53 -36.63 10.42
N LYS A 401 -37.59 -36.71 11.75
CA LYS A 401 -36.94 -35.91 12.79
C LYS A 401 -35.53 -36.40 13.17
N SER A 402 -34.65 -35.49 13.59
CA SER A 402 -33.97 -35.58 14.90
C SER A 402 -33.31 -34.25 15.30
N THR A 403 -33.24 -34.08 16.61
CA THR A 403 -33.03 -32.90 17.47
C THR A 403 -31.62 -32.31 17.50
N VAL A 404 -31.50 -30.97 17.56
CA VAL A 404 -30.39 -30.25 18.23
C VAL A 404 -30.93 -29.04 19.00
N VAL A 405 -30.30 -28.81 20.15
CA VAL A 405 -30.66 -27.96 21.29
C VAL A 405 -30.47 -26.46 21.02
N GLU A 406 -31.32 -25.69 21.71
CA GLU A 406 -31.67 -24.27 21.65
C GLU A 406 -30.58 -23.28 22.13
N ALA A 407 -30.52 -22.11 21.47
CA ALA A 407 -29.98 -20.85 21.99
C ALA A 407 -31.02 -19.72 21.75
N PRO A 408 -31.24 -18.79 22.70
CA PRO A 408 -32.48 -18.02 22.74
C PRO A 408 -32.46 -16.76 21.86
N GLN A 409 -33.57 -16.56 21.13
CA GLN A 409 -33.92 -15.32 20.43
C GLN A 409 -34.49 -14.30 21.41
N TYR A 410 -34.16 -13.01 21.23
CA TYR A 410 -34.93 -11.90 21.79
C TYR A 410 -35.62 -11.09 20.69
N THR A 411 -36.81 -10.62 21.04
CA THR A 411 -37.94 -10.26 20.21
C THR A 411 -37.93 -8.80 19.72
N LYS A 412 -38.51 -8.61 18.53
CA LYS A 412 -38.94 -7.33 17.95
C LYS A 412 -40.25 -6.85 18.60
N PRO A 413 -40.48 -5.53 18.74
CA PRO A 413 -41.83 -4.98 18.67
C PRO A 413 -42.06 -4.08 17.43
N ALA A 414 -43.32 -4.01 17.03
CA ALA A 414 -43.84 -3.45 15.78
C ALA A 414 -44.32 -1.98 15.87
N ASP A 415 -44.57 -1.43 14.68
CA ASP A 415 -45.06 -0.10 14.31
C ASP A 415 -46.34 0.41 15.00
N LYS A 416 -46.48 1.76 15.07
CA LYS A 416 -47.49 2.53 14.29
C LYS A 416 -47.49 4.06 14.56
N SER A 417 -47.72 4.81 13.46
CA SER A 417 -48.60 6.00 13.29
C SER A 417 -48.00 7.41 13.13
N GLU A 418 -48.09 7.89 11.88
CA GLU A 418 -48.43 9.21 11.29
C GLU A 418 -47.92 10.59 11.82
N GLU A 419 -47.47 11.36 10.83
CA GLU A 419 -47.11 12.79 10.61
C GLU A 419 -47.74 13.92 11.49
N PRO A 420 -47.09 15.10 11.60
CA PRO A 420 -47.20 16.10 10.53
C PRO A 420 -45.93 16.89 10.17
N THR A 421 -45.92 17.34 8.91
CA THR A 421 -45.02 18.30 8.28
C THR A 421 -45.03 19.69 8.93
N VAL A 422 -43.86 20.24 9.23
CA VAL A 422 -43.65 21.69 9.46
C VAL A 422 -42.40 22.14 8.69
N ALA A 423 -42.60 23.09 7.78
CA ALA A 423 -41.56 23.79 7.02
C ALA A 423 -40.89 24.91 7.84
N ILE A 424 -39.82 25.51 7.27
CA ILE A 424 -39.13 26.81 7.56
C ILE A 424 -37.64 26.62 7.95
N PRO A 425 -36.66 27.45 7.50
CA PRO A 425 -36.43 28.07 6.18
C PRO A 425 -34.95 27.90 5.69
N LYS A 426 -34.72 28.27 4.43
CA LYS A 426 -33.42 28.36 3.76
C LYS A 426 -32.61 29.57 4.27
N PRO A 427 -31.33 29.46 4.66
CA PRO A 427 -30.49 30.63 4.90
C PRO A 427 -29.95 31.16 3.56
N THR A 428 -30.38 32.37 3.22
CA THR A 428 -29.83 33.20 2.14
C THR A 428 -28.64 33.98 2.71
N VAL A 429 -27.46 33.87 2.08
CA VAL A 429 -26.30 34.73 2.38
C VAL A 429 -26.01 35.59 1.13
N PRO A 430 -25.79 36.91 1.28
CA PRO A 430 -25.85 37.87 0.18
C PRO A 430 -24.63 37.81 -0.76
N ILE A 431 -24.92 38.12 -2.02
CA ILE A 431 -23.94 38.37 -3.09
C ILE A 431 -23.22 39.69 -2.79
N VAL A 432 -21.89 39.63 -2.64
CA VAL A 432 -21.03 40.82 -2.71
C VAL A 432 -20.23 40.73 -4.00
N SER A 433 -20.55 41.62 -4.94
CA SER A 433 -19.67 41.95 -6.07
C SER A 433 -18.53 42.82 -5.56
N GLY A 434 -17.28 42.49 -5.92
CA GLY A 434 -16.13 43.28 -5.50
C GLY A 434 -14.82 42.91 -6.19
N VAL A 435 -14.55 43.60 -7.28
CA VAL A 435 -13.24 44.07 -7.77
C VAL A 435 -12.22 43.03 -8.26
N VAL A 436 -12.20 42.87 -9.58
CA VAL A 436 -11.05 42.41 -10.37
C VAL A 436 -9.91 43.42 -10.14
N SER A 437 -8.74 42.96 -9.69
CA SER A 437 -7.52 43.77 -9.74
C SER A 437 -6.44 43.01 -10.49
N ASP A 438 -5.98 43.64 -11.57
CA ASP A 438 -4.81 43.28 -12.36
C ASP A 438 -3.57 43.16 -11.48
N ALA A 439 -3.03 41.95 -11.38
CA ALA A 439 -1.66 41.71 -10.89
C ALA A 439 -1.02 40.47 -11.56
N ALA A 440 -1.43 40.15 -12.79
CA ALA A 440 -0.86 39.06 -13.60
C ALA A 440 -0.01 39.57 -14.78
N ALA A 441 0.35 40.85 -14.79
CA ALA A 441 1.13 41.47 -15.86
C ALA A 441 2.35 42.25 -15.33
N GLU A 442 3.08 41.70 -14.36
CA GLU A 442 4.39 42.25 -13.96
C GLU A 442 5.28 41.17 -13.31
N ALA A 443 5.49 40.05 -13.99
CA ALA A 443 6.49 39.03 -13.61
C ALA A 443 7.35 38.56 -14.79
N THR A 444 7.44 39.37 -15.86
CA THR A 444 8.21 39.05 -17.07
C THR A 444 9.29 40.09 -17.42
N SER A 445 9.58 41.08 -16.56
CA SER A 445 10.56 42.13 -16.85
C SER A 445 11.82 42.15 -15.94
N ALA A 446 11.98 41.23 -15.00
CA ALA A 446 13.13 41.20 -14.07
C ALA A 446 14.10 40.03 -14.31
N LEU A 447 14.56 39.84 -15.56
CA LEU A 447 15.70 38.97 -15.88
C LEU A 447 16.60 39.64 -16.93
N THR A 448 17.24 40.76 -16.59
CA THR A 448 18.22 41.38 -17.52
C THR A 448 19.54 41.83 -16.89
N ASN A 449 19.80 41.63 -15.60
CA ASN A 449 21.09 42.03 -14.99
C ASN A 449 21.70 40.94 -14.09
N ALA A 450 22.03 39.78 -14.67
CA ALA A 450 22.99 38.86 -14.06
C ALA A 450 24.42 39.22 -14.57
N PRO A 451 25.43 39.38 -13.70
CA PRO A 451 26.80 39.66 -14.12
C PRO A 451 27.37 38.48 -14.92
N LYS A 452 27.97 38.80 -16.08
CA LYS A 452 28.61 37.83 -16.98
C LYS A 452 29.81 37.16 -16.28
N PRO A 453 30.00 35.83 -16.35
CA PRO A 453 31.18 35.20 -15.78
C PRO A 453 32.46 35.71 -16.45
N THR A 454 33.42 36.18 -15.65
CA THR A 454 34.76 36.54 -16.10
C THR A 454 35.52 35.27 -16.49
N GLU A 455 35.97 35.15 -17.75
CA GLU A 455 36.86 34.07 -18.16
C GLU A 455 38.25 34.27 -17.52
N ILE A 456 38.66 33.37 -16.62
CA ILE A 456 39.98 33.42 -15.94
C ILE A 456 40.96 32.36 -16.50
N PHE A 457 40.68 31.74 -17.65
CA PHE A 457 41.59 30.76 -18.25
C PHE A 457 41.99 31.17 -19.67
N GLY A 458 43.25 31.59 -19.82
CA GLY A 458 43.88 31.78 -21.13
C GLY A 458 43.95 30.47 -21.92
N LYS A 459 43.87 30.57 -23.25
CA LYS A 459 43.89 29.45 -24.19
C LYS A 459 45.09 28.51 -23.93
N PRO A 460 44.91 27.18 -23.90
CA PRO A 460 46.02 26.26 -23.65
C PRO A 460 46.91 26.12 -24.88
N ASP A 461 48.22 26.31 -24.68
CA ASP A 461 49.27 26.07 -25.65
C ASP A 461 49.45 24.56 -25.89
N GLN A 462 49.37 24.13 -27.16
CA GLN A 462 49.60 22.75 -27.56
C GLN A 462 51.10 22.47 -27.62
N SER A 463 51.74 22.19 -26.49
CA SER A 463 52.84 21.23 -26.43
C SER A 463 53.32 21.04 -24.99
N LYS A 464 53.05 19.87 -24.40
CA LYS A 464 53.95 19.12 -23.49
C LYS A 464 53.19 17.94 -22.89
N LYS A 465 53.77 16.74 -23.04
CA LYS A 465 53.31 15.50 -22.39
C LYS A 465 53.51 15.63 -20.88
N CYS A 466 52.44 15.71 -20.10
CA CYS A 466 52.52 15.63 -18.64
C CYS A 466 52.40 14.18 -18.17
N LYS A 467 53.42 13.71 -17.44
CA LYS A 467 53.40 12.47 -16.65
C LYS A 467 52.82 12.77 -15.27
N SER A 468 52.05 11.82 -14.73
CA SER A 468 51.50 11.76 -13.36
C SER A 468 50.40 12.76 -13.00
N THR A 469 49.15 12.30 -13.03
CA THR A 469 47.96 13.00 -12.55
C THR A 469 47.89 12.97 -11.02
N ARG A 470 48.08 14.10 -10.36
CA ARG A 470 47.44 14.38 -9.05
C ARG A 470 46.25 15.28 -9.32
N VAL A 471 45.05 14.79 -9.05
CA VAL A 471 43.81 15.58 -9.11
C VAL A 471 43.65 16.29 -7.78
N HIS A 472 43.56 17.62 -7.80
CA HIS A 472 43.17 18.42 -6.66
C HIS A 472 41.77 18.97 -6.92
N THR A 473 40.80 18.53 -6.14
CA THR A 473 39.44 19.08 -6.14
C THR A 473 39.42 20.30 -5.22
N VAL A 474 39.07 21.47 -5.76
CA VAL A 474 38.85 22.69 -4.98
C VAL A 474 37.35 22.97 -4.98
N TRP A 475 36.75 23.05 -3.80
CA TRP A 475 35.35 23.47 -3.64
C TRP A 475 35.31 24.96 -3.35
N ASN A 476 34.41 25.67 -4.03
CA ASN A 476 34.12 27.08 -3.75
C ASN A 476 32.66 27.17 -3.32
N THR A 477 32.42 27.40 -2.03
CA THR A 477 31.06 27.52 -1.46
C THR A 477 30.63 28.98 -1.52
N VAL A 478 29.56 29.28 -2.26
CA VAL A 478 28.93 30.61 -2.26
C VAL A 478 27.64 30.52 -1.46
N THR A 479 27.61 31.17 -0.29
CA THR A 479 26.39 31.29 0.53
C THR A 479 25.60 32.52 0.09
N VAL A 480 24.35 32.32 -0.33
CA VAL A 480 23.42 33.41 -0.65
C VAL A 480 22.35 33.44 0.44
N THR A 481 22.29 34.52 1.21
CA THR A 481 21.25 34.75 2.21
C THR A 481 20.14 35.57 1.58
N GLN A 482 18.93 35.02 1.48
CA GLN A 482 17.74 35.75 1.07
C GLN A 482 16.86 35.98 2.29
N THR A 483 16.68 37.24 2.69
CA THR A 483 15.77 37.63 3.77
C THR A 483 14.38 37.81 3.19
N ALA A 484 13.45 36.91 3.50
CA ALA A 484 12.03 37.10 3.22
C ALA A 484 11.31 37.54 4.50
N SER A 485 10.75 38.74 4.50
CA SER A 485 9.86 39.22 5.56
C SER A 485 8.46 38.67 5.34
N VAL A 486 8.01 37.77 6.21
CA VAL A 486 6.62 37.25 6.24
C VAL A 486 5.77 38.20 7.10
N PRO A 487 4.56 38.62 6.67
CA PRO A 487 3.66 39.36 7.54
C PRO A 487 3.18 38.47 8.69
N ALA A 488 3.19 38.99 9.91
CA ALA A 488 2.72 38.29 11.11
C ALA A 488 1.25 37.88 10.94
N GLN A 489 0.98 36.58 11.09
CA GLN A 489 -0.38 36.08 11.26
C GLN A 489 -0.79 36.30 12.71
N THR A 490 -1.90 37.00 12.90
CA THR A 490 -2.60 37.10 14.18
C THR A 490 -3.09 35.72 14.60
N GLU A 491 -2.70 35.30 15.81
CA GLU A 491 -3.24 34.11 16.48
C GLU A 491 -4.72 34.35 16.81
N ASP A 492 -5.61 33.57 16.18
CA ASP A 492 -6.92 33.29 16.76
C ASP A 492 -6.84 31.92 17.46
N ALA A 493 -7.17 31.97 18.75
CA ALA A 493 -7.09 30.86 19.68
C ALA A 493 -8.20 29.81 19.44
N ALA A 494 -7.88 28.57 19.82
CA ALA A 494 -8.74 27.41 20.02
C ALA A 494 -9.15 26.57 18.78
N ALA A 495 -8.24 25.69 18.33
CA ALA A 495 -8.59 24.36 17.84
C ALA A 495 -7.37 23.41 17.95
N SER A 496 -7.51 22.29 18.67
CA SER A 496 -6.49 21.24 18.81
C SER A 496 -6.07 20.66 17.44
N PRO A 497 -4.78 20.46 17.16
CA PRO A 497 -4.34 19.86 15.91
C PRO A 497 -4.44 18.32 15.99
N ALA A 498 -5.53 17.77 15.44
CA ALA A 498 -5.61 16.35 15.09
C ALA A 498 -4.83 16.11 13.79
N TYR A 499 -3.91 15.14 13.80
CA TYR A 499 -3.28 14.59 12.60
C TYR A 499 -4.38 13.97 11.72
N LYS A 500 -4.82 14.71 10.70
CA LYS A 500 -5.72 14.16 9.69
C LYS A 500 -4.94 13.12 8.89
N ARG A 501 -5.32 11.85 9.05
CA ARG A 501 -5.04 10.74 8.12
C ARG A 501 -5.56 10.97 6.68
N ASP A 502 -6.07 12.17 6.37
CA ASP A 502 -6.35 12.60 5.00
C ASP A 502 -5.03 12.97 4.30
N HIS A 503 -4.48 12.03 3.54
CA HIS A 503 -3.39 12.29 2.61
C HIS A 503 -3.91 13.08 1.39
N ALA A 504 -4.31 14.32 1.63
CA ALA A 504 -4.52 15.33 0.60
C ALA A 504 -3.57 16.51 0.84
N ARG A 505 -2.25 16.28 0.69
CA ARG A 505 -1.28 17.37 0.52
C ARG A 505 -0.16 17.01 -0.48
N ARG A 506 -0.31 17.60 -1.68
CA ARG A 506 0.70 17.83 -2.74
C ARG A 506 1.36 16.57 -3.31
N HIS A 507 0.61 15.85 -4.14
CA HIS A 507 1.19 15.00 -5.19
C HIS A 507 1.81 15.87 -6.28
N ALA A 508 3.01 16.38 -6.02
CA ALA A 508 3.89 16.97 -7.02
C ALA A 508 5.31 16.48 -6.70
N HIS A 509 5.58 15.21 -7.01
CA HIS A 509 6.94 14.69 -6.93
C HIS A 509 7.69 15.07 -8.21
N GLN A 510 8.78 15.81 -8.03
CA GLN A 510 9.87 15.84 -9.02
C GLN A 510 10.48 14.43 -9.07
N HIS A 511 10.05 13.62 -10.03
CA HIS A 511 10.77 12.42 -10.40
C HIS A 511 12.06 12.84 -11.11
N GLY A 512 13.16 12.83 -10.36
CA GLY A 512 14.50 12.91 -10.91
C GLY A 512 14.71 11.77 -11.92
N SER A 513 15.15 12.16 -13.12
CA SER A 513 15.43 11.33 -14.28
C SER A 513 16.02 9.95 -13.99
N GLY A 514 15.29 8.90 -14.34
CA GLY A 514 15.76 7.52 -14.37
C GLY A 514 15.35 6.79 -15.65
N TYR A 515 15.46 7.43 -16.83
CA TYR A 515 15.26 6.76 -18.11
C TYR A 515 16.46 6.92 -19.06
N SER A 516 17.20 5.82 -19.17
CA SER A 516 17.83 5.28 -20.38
C SER A 516 18.85 6.13 -21.15
N HIS A 517 20.13 5.76 -21.02
CA HIS A 517 21.09 5.88 -22.13
C HIS A 517 20.78 4.84 -23.21
N VAL A 518 19.84 5.14 -24.11
CA VAL A 518 19.73 4.42 -25.38
C VAL A 518 20.91 4.83 -26.27
N ARG A 519 21.90 3.95 -26.42
CA ARG A 519 22.94 4.06 -27.45
C ARG A 519 22.27 4.05 -28.83
N ARG A 520 22.14 5.23 -29.45
CA ARG A 520 21.97 5.35 -30.90
C ARG A 520 23.23 4.82 -31.60
N ARG A 521 23.17 3.61 -32.15
CA ARG A 521 24.02 3.21 -33.28
C ARG A 521 23.38 3.77 -34.54
N SER A 522 23.95 4.83 -35.11
CA SER A 522 23.69 5.18 -36.50
C SER A 522 24.59 4.34 -37.40
N HIS A 523 24.00 3.47 -38.21
CA HIS A 523 24.61 3.06 -39.47
C HIS A 523 24.07 3.96 -40.57
N ARG A 524 24.96 4.66 -41.28
CA ARG A 524 24.81 4.96 -42.71
C ARG A 524 26.20 5.18 -43.32
N HIS A 525 26.43 4.41 -44.38
CA HIS A 525 27.54 4.34 -45.33
C HIS A 525 28.84 3.72 -44.87
#